data_AF-A0AB74R412-F1
#
_entry.id   AF-A0AB74R412-F1
#
_cell.length_a   1.000
_cell.length_b   1.000
_cell.length_c   1.000
_cell.angle_alpha   90.00
_cell.angle_beta   90.00
_cell.angle_gamma   90.00
#
_symmetry.space_group_name_H-M   'P 1'
#
loop_
_entity.id
_entity.type
_entity.pdbx_description
1 polymer ?
#
loop_
_entity_poly.entity_id
_entity_poly.type
_entity_poly.pdbx_seq_one_letter_code
_entity_poly.pdbx_strand_id
1 'polypeptide(L)'
;MTFKELVNKVRNLVLEAKNVTIEDTESKFTSENVEGALKECIDRADEAFQEADSGKTLLSTAIGSPTTSEQTFQDYANYITGFKSNISNLETQLKSKYSIRYGPIDGYDGNPFSANFGKSASYLIVYVYFRRSVYYYNPSGSSLGSNTGGSERAWITINSNKTGFSVHSYDTSYESYPFTGYYIACFA
;
A
#
# COMPACT_ATOMS: atom_id res chain seq x y z
N MET A 1 -79.69 14.69 -30.13
CA MET A 1 -78.91 13.46 -30.34
C MET A 1 -79.40 12.43 -29.35
N THR A 2 -79.87 11.28 -29.81
CA THR A 2 -80.42 10.23 -28.95
C THR A 2 -79.31 9.29 -28.46
N PHE A 3 -79.51 8.64 -27.32
CA PHE A 3 -78.57 7.63 -26.79
C PHE A 3 -78.27 6.53 -27.82
N LYS A 4 -79.27 6.16 -28.63
CA LYS A 4 -79.15 5.18 -29.71
C LYS A 4 -78.23 5.65 -30.85
N GLU A 5 -78.25 6.94 -31.18
CA GLU A 5 -77.33 7.56 -32.14
C GLU A 5 -75.89 7.63 -31.60
N LEU A 6 -75.74 7.89 -30.30
CA LEU A 6 -74.43 7.94 -29.63
C LEU A 6 -73.78 6.55 -29.60
N VAL A 7 -74.54 5.51 -29.24
CA VAL A 7 -74.06 4.12 -29.18
C VAL A 7 -73.66 3.60 -30.57
N ASN A 8 -74.39 3.96 -31.63
CA ASN A 8 -74.02 3.57 -33.00
C ASN A 8 -72.74 4.27 -33.49
N LYS A 9 -72.50 5.52 -33.08
CA LYS A 9 -71.23 6.20 -33.37
C LYS A 9 -70.05 5.57 -32.64
N VAL A 10 -70.24 5.17 -31.38
CA VAL A 10 -69.19 4.53 -30.56
C VAL A 10 -68.90 3.10 -31.02
N ARG A 11 -69.90 2.31 -31.44
CA ARG A 11 -69.68 0.93 -31.93
C ARG A 11 -68.97 0.84 -33.28
N ASN A 12 -69.11 1.86 -34.13
CA ASN A 12 -68.38 1.94 -35.40
C ASN A 12 -67.01 2.61 -35.27
N LEU A 13 -66.68 3.15 -34.10
CA LEU A 13 -65.31 3.51 -33.73
C LEU A 13 -64.59 2.22 -33.31
N VAL A 14 -64.26 1.38 -34.29
CA VAL A 14 -63.10 0.51 -34.14
C VAL A 14 -61.91 1.45 -34.06
N LEU A 15 -61.52 1.82 -32.83
CA LEU A 15 -60.26 2.48 -32.55
C LEU A 15 -59.16 1.42 -32.69
N GLU A 16 -59.02 0.86 -33.89
CA GLU A 16 -57.75 0.31 -34.33
C GLU A 16 -56.84 1.53 -34.41
N ALA A 17 -56.07 1.76 -33.36
CA ALA A 17 -54.95 2.68 -33.44
C ALA A 17 -54.19 2.32 -34.72
N LYS A 18 -54.12 3.26 -35.69
CA LYS A 18 -53.30 3.09 -36.89
C LYS A 18 -51.95 2.58 -36.43
N ASN A 19 -51.46 1.48 -37.02
CA ASN A 19 -50.14 0.90 -36.73
C ASN A 19 -49.14 2.02 -36.43
N VAL A 20 -48.79 2.17 -35.16
CA VAL A 20 -47.76 3.10 -34.74
C VAL A 20 -46.45 2.45 -35.17
N THR A 21 -45.67 3.16 -35.98
CA THR A 21 -44.36 2.72 -36.46
C THR A 21 -43.31 3.54 -35.72
N ILE A 22 -42.28 2.87 -35.21
CA ILE A 22 -41.08 3.53 -34.70
C ILE A 22 -40.08 3.58 -35.85
N GLU A 23 -39.54 4.77 -36.10
CA GLU A 23 -38.41 4.94 -37.01
C GLU A 23 -37.13 4.89 -36.19
N ASP A 24 -36.47 3.73 -36.20
CA ASP A 24 -35.17 3.55 -35.56
C ASP A 24 -34.05 3.86 -36.55
N THR A 25 -33.76 5.15 -36.69
CA THR A 25 -32.75 5.67 -37.62
C THR A 25 -31.31 5.29 -37.26
N GLU A 26 -31.08 4.77 -36.05
CA GLU A 26 -29.76 4.42 -35.54
C GLU A 26 -29.56 2.91 -35.35
N SER A 27 -30.52 2.08 -35.79
CA SER A 27 -30.47 0.62 -35.63
C SER A 27 -30.24 0.18 -34.18
N LYS A 28 -30.84 0.92 -33.24
CA LYS A 28 -30.77 0.64 -31.80
C LYS A 28 -31.69 -0.49 -31.36
N PHE A 29 -32.70 -0.87 -32.13
CA PHE A 29 -33.67 -1.92 -31.84
C PHE A 29 -33.63 -3.01 -32.90
N THR A 30 -33.79 -4.27 -32.46
CA THR A 30 -33.95 -5.40 -33.38
C THR A 30 -35.42 -5.68 -33.72
N SER A 31 -36.33 -5.09 -32.96
CA SER A 31 -37.76 -5.29 -33.05
C SER A 31 -38.40 -4.53 -34.22
N GLU A 32 -39.28 -5.21 -34.95
CA GLU A 32 -39.98 -4.67 -36.13
C GLU A 32 -41.25 -3.88 -35.78
N ASN A 33 -41.60 -3.77 -34.50
CA ASN A 33 -42.79 -3.06 -34.03
C ASN A 33 -42.56 -2.36 -32.67
N VAL A 34 -43.50 -1.49 -32.32
CA VAL A 34 -43.45 -0.63 -31.11
C VAL A 34 -43.41 -1.43 -29.82
N GLU A 35 -44.23 -2.49 -29.72
CA GLU A 35 -44.32 -3.30 -28.51
C GLU A 35 -43.02 -4.06 -28.24
N GLY A 36 -42.43 -4.64 -29.29
CA GLY A 36 -41.12 -5.29 -29.22
C GLY A 36 -40.01 -4.33 -28.83
N ALA A 37 -39.97 -3.14 -29.45
CA ALA A 37 -38.95 -2.13 -29.14
C ALA A 37 -39.07 -1.64 -27.68
N LEU A 38 -40.29 -1.47 -27.17
CA LEU A 38 -40.53 -1.14 -25.77
C LEU A 38 -40.07 -2.27 -24.84
N LYS A 39 -40.33 -3.52 -25.21
CA LYS A 39 -39.84 -4.68 -24.47
C LYS A 39 -38.30 -4.72 -24.44
N GLU A 40 -37.63 -4.51 -25.58
CA GLU A 40 -36.17 -4.44 -25.64
C GLU A 40 -35.59 -3.34 -24.74
N CYS A 41 -36.20 -2.15 -24.72
CA CYS A 41 -35.83 -1.08 -23.80
C CYS A 41 -35.88 -1.52 -22.34
N ILE A 42 -36.96 -2.20 -21.95
CA ILE A 42 -37.16 -2.69 -20.59
C ILE A 42 -36.14 -3.78 -20.26
N ASP A 43 -35.95 -4.76 -21.15
CA ASP A 43 -34.99 -5.85 -20.96
C ASP A 43 -33.56 -5.30 -20.79
N ARG A 44 -33.13 -4.38 -21.64
CA ARG A 44 -31.80 -3.74 -21.53
C ARG A 44 -31.63 -2.92 -20.25
N ALA A 45 -32.70 -2.26 -19.80
CA ALA A 45 -32.67 -1.54 -18.53
C ALA A 45 -32.52 -2.53 -17.36
N ASP A 46 -33.23 -3.64 -17.37
CA ASP A 46 -33.12 -4.70 -16.36
C ASP A 46 -31.73 -5.33 -16.35
N GLU A 47 -31.17 -5.66 -17.51
CA GLU A 47 -29.79 -6.14 -17.66
C GLU A 47 -28.78 -5.15 -17.03
N ALA A 48 -28.91 -3.86 -17.31
CA ALA A 48 -28.04 -2.85 -16.73
C ALA A 48 -28.15 -2.76 -15.19
N PHE A 49 -29.35 -2.95 -14.63
CA PHE A 49 -29.54 -3.01 -13.18
C PHE A 49 -28.91 -4.27 -12.56
N GLN A 50 -29.07 -5.42 -13.20
CA GLN A 50 -28.46 -6.68 -12.75
C GLN A 50 -26.93 -6.62 -12.78
N GLU A 51 -26.34 -6.01 -13.81
CA GLU A 51 -24.90 -5.76 -13.90
C GLU A 51 -24.42 -4.83 -12.78
N ALA A 52 -25.16 -3.76 -12.49
CA ALA A 52 -24.82 -2.83 -11.41
C ALA A 52 -24.83 -3.52 -10.03
N ASP A 53 -25.82 -4.36 -9.74
CA ASP A 53 -25.91 -5.10 -8.47
C ASP A 53 -24.84 -6.20 -8.36
N SER A 54 -24.47 -6.83 -9.49
CA SER A 54 -23.30 -7.70 -9.56
C SER A 54 -22.01 -6.93 -9.23
N GLY A 55 -21.88 -5.71 -9.75
CA GLY A 55 -20.77 -4.81 -9.44
C GLY A 55 -20.67 -4.47 -7.95
N LYS A 56 -21.79 -4.15 -7.29
CA LYS A 56 -21.82 -3.91 -5.84
C LYS A 56 -21.38 -5.14 -5.04
N THR A 57 -21.85 -6.33 -5.43
CA THR A 57 -21.46 -7.59 -4.79
C THR A 57 -19.95 -7.84 -4.88
N LEU A 58 -19.37 -7.61 -6.06
CA LEU A 58 -17.92 -7.72 -6.27
C LEU A 58 -17.14 -6.72 -5.41
N LEU A 59 -17.59 -5.46 -5.37
CA LEU A 59 -16.94 -4.42 -4.56
C LEU A 59 -17.02 -4.72 -3.07
N SER A 60 -18.19 -5.08 -2.53
CA SER A 60 -18.32 -5.41 -1.11
C SER A 60 -17.48 -6.62 -0.72
N THR A 61 -17.34 -7.59 -1.63
CA THR A 61 -16.48 -8.76 -1.40
C THR A 61 -15.00 -8.37 -1.40
N ALA A 62 -14.57 -7.54 -2.36
CA ALA A 62 -13.17 -7.13 -2.49
C ALA A 62 -12.71 -6.19 -1.36
N ILE A 63 -13.58 -5.27 -0.93
CA ILE A 63 -13.32 -4.34 0.18
C ILE A 63 -13.39 -5.09 1.51
N GLY A 64 -14.35 -6.01 1.66
CA GLY A 64 -14.57 -6.80 2.86
C GLY A 64 -15.31 -6.03 3.95
N SER A 65 -15.31 -6.57 5.17
CA SER A 65 -16.03 -5.97 6.30
C SER A 65 -15.52 -4.54 6.60
N PRO A 66 -16.41 -3.55 6.81
CA PRO A 66 -17.84 -3.68 7.09
C PRO A 66 -18.77 -3.49 5.87
N THR A 67 -18.26 -3.63 4.64
CA THR A 67 -19.08 -3.36 3.44
C THR A 67 -20.07 -4.47 3.10
N THR A 68 -21.23 -4.09 2.55
CA THR A 68 -22.29 -4.99 2.05
C THR A 68 -22.75 -4.56 0.67
N SER A 69 -23.40 -5.44 -0.10
CA SER A 69 -23.90 -5.16 -1.45
C SER A 69 -25.07 -4.17 -1.50
N GLU A 70 -25.63 -3.80 -0.35
CA GLU A 70 -26.75 -2.84 -0.22
C GLU A 70 -26.29 -1.37 -0.26
N GLN A 71 -24.98 -1.15 -0.19
CA GLN A 71 -24.38 0.19 -0.13
C GLN A 71 -24.31 0.85 -1.51
N THR A 72 -24.15 2.17 -1.50
CA THR A 72 -23.96 2.93 -2.74
C THR A 72 -22.51 2.85 -3.21
N PHE A 73 -22.28 3.12 -4.51
CA PHE A 73 -20.91 3.27 -5.02
C PHE A 73 -20.14 4.40 -4.32
N GLN A 74 -20.83 5.44 -3.86
CA GLN A 74 -20.22 6.52 -3.08
C GLN A 74 -19.75 6.02 -1.70
N ASP A 75 -20.50 5.15 -1.04
CA ASP A 75 -20.10 4.56 0.24
C ASP A 75 -18.82 3.73 0.06
N TYR A 76 -18.74 2.88 -0.97
CA TYR A 76 -17.52 2.12 -1.28
C TYR A 76 -16.33 3.05 -1.54
N ALA A 77 -16.51 4.13 -2.29
CA ALA A 77 -15.46 5.13 -2.53
C ALA A 77 -14.98 5.80 -1.23
N ASN A 78 -15.90 6.07 -0.30
CA ASN A 78 -15.58 6.61 1.02
C ASN A 78 -14.77 5.61 1.86
N TYR A 79 -15.12 4.32 1.86
CA TYR A 79 -14.34 3.28 2.54
C TYR A 79 -12.91 3.17 1.99
N ILE A 80 -12.76 3.12 0.66
CA ILE A 80 -11.45 3.06 0.01
C ILE A 80 -10.60 4.28 0.37
N THR A 81 -11.21 5.47 0.37
CA THR A 81 -10.54 6.72 0.76
C THR A 81 -10.10 6.69 2.23
N GLY A 82 -10.98 6.18 3.12
CA GLY A 82 -10.67 5.97 4.53
C GLY A 82 -9.49 5.02 4.74
N PHE A 83 -9.48 3.87 4.05
CA PHE A 83 -8.36 2.94 4.10
C PHE A 83 -7.06 3.55 3.60
N LYS A 84 -7.08 4.31 2.50
CA LYS A 84 -5.91 5.04 1.99
C LYS A 84 -5.35 6.00 3.02
N SER A 85 -6.22 6.79 3.68
CA SER A 85 -5.82 7.72 4.74
C SER A 85 -5.17 6.98 5.92
N ASN A 86 -5.78 5.87 6.35
CA ASN A 86 -5.25 5.05 7.45
C ASN A 86 -3.87 4.48 7.12
N ILE A 87 -3.65 3.99 5.89
CA ILE A 87 -2.34 3.49 5.45
C ILE A 87 -1.28 4.60 5.51
N SER A 88 -1.59 5.80 4.99
CA SER A 88 -0.67 6.94 5.06
C SER A 88 -0.35 7.37 6.50
N ASN A 89 -1.34 7.33 7.38
CA ASN A 89 -1.15 7.60 8.81
C ASN A 89 -0.26 6.55 9.48
N LEU A 90 -0.48 5.27 9.20
CA LEU A 90 0.36 4.18 9.72
C LEU A 90 1.80 4.28 9.22
N GLU A 91 2.02 4.62 7.94
CA GLU A 91 3.36 4.86 7.40
C GLU A 91 4.06 6.00 8.13
N THR A 92 3.35 7.09 8.39
CA THR A 92 3.88 8.24 9.14
C THR A 92 4.23 7.85 10.57
N GLN A 93 3.33 7.15 11.27
CA GLN A 93 3.58 6.66 12.62
C GLN A 93 4.76 5.69 12.69
N LEU A 94 4.92 4.81 11.68
CA LEU A 94 6.04 3.89 11.61
C LEU A 94 7.37 4.63 11.45
N LYS A 95 7.43 5.63 10.55
CA LYS A 95 8.62 6.48 10.33
C LYS A 95 8.94 7.36 11.54
N SER A 96 7.93 7.83 12.28
CA SER A 96 8.16 8.62 13.49
C SER A 96 8.60 7.77 14.67
N LYS A 97 8.05 6.55 14.79
CA LYS A 97 8.37 5.60 15.87
C LYS A 97 9.77 5.02 15.67
N TYR A 98 10.08 4.56 14.47
CA TYR A 98 11.38 3.97 14.17
C TYR A 98 12.22 4.91 13.33
N SER A 99 13.35 5.35 13.89
CA SER A 99 14.39 6.05 13.14
C SER A 99 15.57 5.11 12.91
N ILE A 100 16.14 5.14 11.71
CA ILE A 100 17.33 4.35 11.37
C ILE A 100 18.44 5.34 11.03
N ARG A 101 19.58 5.23 11.70
CA ARG A 101 20.83 5.88 11.31
C ARG A 101 21.80 4.81 10.86
N TYR A 102 22.43 5.04 9.73
CA TYR A 102 23.41 4.14 9.17
C TYR A 102 24.51 4.94 8.49
N GLY A 103 25.64 4.30 8.26
CA GLY A 103 26.72 4.96 7.54
C GLY A 103 27.96 4.09 7.41
N PRO A 104 28.84 4.45 6.46
CA PRO A 104 30.15 3.84 6.35
C PRO A 104 30.97 4.15 7.60
N ILE A 105 31.90 3.25 7.90
CA ILE A 105 32.94 3.40 8.90
C ILE A 105 34.24 3.39 8.12
N ASP A 106 35.04 4.45 8.28
CA ASP A 106 36.40 4.53 7.76
C ASP A 106 37.30 5.09 8.86
N GLY A 107 38.42 4.43 9.12
CA GLY A 107 39.39 4.88 10.11
C GLY A 107 40.71 4.12 9.99
N TYR A 108 41.70 4.46 10.82
CA TYR A 108 43.01 3.83 10.82
C TYR A 108 43.66 3.97 12.21
N ASP A 109 44.83 3.36 12.41
CA ASP A 109 45.54 3.45 13.70
C ASP A 109 45.88 4.91 14.06
N GLY A 110 45.56 5.31 15.29
CA GLY A 110 45.64 6.70 15.75
C GLY A 110 44.48 7.62 15.34
N ASN A 111 43.58 7.17 14.45
CA ASN A 111 42.38 7.91 14.04
C ASN A 111 41.13 7.01 14.08
N PRO A 112 40.54 6.81 15.27
CA PRO A 112 39.37 5.97 15.43
C PRO A 112 38.12 6.58 14.81
N PHE A 113 37.17 5.72 14.44
CA PHE A 113 35.83 6.16 14.04
C PHE A 113 34.93 6.18 15.27
N SER A 114 34.13 7.23 15.43
CA SER A 114 33.14 7.32 16.51
C SER A 114 31.81 7.84 15.99
N ALA A 115 30.73 7.19 16.39
CA ALA A 115 29.37 7.65 16.14
C ALA A 115 28.64 7.89 17.46
N ASN A 116 28.04 9.07 17.61
CA ASN A 116 27.16 9.41 18.72
C ASN A 116 25.77 9.77 18.19
N PHE A 117 24.76 9.06 18.67
CA PHE A 117 23.38 9.20 18.23
C PHE A 117 22.56 10.13 19.13
N GLY A 118 23.10 10.54 20.29
CA GLY A 118 22.39 11.35 21.30
C GLY A 118 21.30 10.62 22.07
N LYS A 119 20.95 9.38 21.69
CA LYS A 119 20.01 8.48 22.38
C LYS A 119 20.44 7.03 22.21
N SER A 120 20.01 6.16 23.13
CA SER A 120 20.33 4.72 23.04
C SER A 120 19.61 4.09 21.84
N ALA A 121 20.36 3.37 21.02
CA ALA A 121 19.76 2.56 19.96
C ALA A 121 19.06 1.35 20.60
N SER A 122 17.86 1.02 20.10
CA SER A 122 17.14 -0.21 20.47
C SER A 122 17.82 -1.43 19.85
N TYR A 123 18.34 -1.26 18.63
CA TYR A 123 19.17 -2.24 17.95
C TYR A 123 20.36 -1.54 17.31
N LEU A 124 21.57 -2.05 17.56
CA LEU A 124 22.80 -1.55 16.97
C LEU A 124 23.58 -2.71 16.39
N ILE A 125 23.86 -2.64 15.10
CA ILE A 125 24.78 -3.55 14.42
C ILE A 125 25.97 -2.72 13.95
N VAL A 126 27.16 -3.18 14.26
CA VAL A 126 28.42 -2.62 13.77
C VAL A 126 29.19 -3.74 13.11
N TYR A 127 29.64 -3.53 11.88
CA TYR A 127 30.43 -4.48 11.12
C TYR A 127 31.69 -3.77 10.61
N VAL A 128 32.85 -4.37 10.85
CA VAL A 128 34.15 -3.79 10.54
C VAL A 128 35.04 -4.85 9.92
N TYR A 129 35.68 -4.49 8.81
CA TYR A 129 36.73 -5.24 8.17
C TYR A 129 38.07 -4.56 8.45
N PHE A 130 39.02 -5.33 8.99
CA PHE A 130 40.39 -4.88 9.21
C PHE A 130 41.35 -5.99 8.79
N ARG A 131 42.27 -5.67 7.88
CA ARG A 131 43.19 -6.60 7.21
C ARG A 131 42.50 -7.80 6.57
N ARG A 132 42.39 -8.93 7.28
CA ARG A 132 41.78 -10.18 6.81
C ARG A 132 40.73 -10.71 7.78
N SER A 133 40.34 -9.89 8.75
CA SER A 133 39.47 -10.27 9.85
C SER A 133 38.23 -9.38 9.90
N VAL A 134 37.13 -9.99 10.33
CA VAL A 134 35.83 -9.34 10.50
C VAL A 134 35.57 -9.20 11.99
N TYR A 135 35.17 -8.00 12.38
CA TYR A 135 34.78 -7.64 13.74
C TYR A 135 33.35 -7.13 13.69
N TYR A 136 32.50 -7.61 14.59
CA TYR A 136 31.12 -7.12 14.63
C TYR A 136 30.54 -7.10 16.04
N TYR A 137 29.55 -6.25 16.20
CA TYR A 137 28.72 -6.14 17.40
C TYR A 137 27.25 -6.31 17.03
N ASN A 138 26.54 -7.12 17.81
CA ASN A 138 25.09 -7.21 17.82
C ASN A 138 24.60 -7.37 19.28
N PRO A 139 23.55 -6.65 19.73
CA PRO A 139 22.98 -6.78 21.06
C PRO A 139 22.55 -8.19 21.47
N SER A 140 22.35 -9.13 20.54
CA SER A 140 22.06 -10.55 20.85
C SER A 140 23.28 -11.36 21.33
N GLY A 141 24.42 -10.71 21.62
CA GLY A 141 25.53 -11.32 22.37
C GLY A 141 26.67 -11.90 21.52
N SER A 142 26.67 -11.69 20.21
CA SER A 142 27.80 -12.09 19.36
C SER A 142 28.76 -10.90 19.21
N SER A 143 29.64 -10.69 20.19
CA SER A 143 30.86 -9.91 19.97
C SER A 143 31.94 -10.87 19.46
N LEU A 144 32.13 -10.98 18.14
CA LEU A 144 33.38 -11.54 17.66
C LEU A 144 34.42 -10.42 17.69
N GLY A 145 35.21 -10.42 18.75
CA GLY A 145 36.28 -9.47 18.94
C GLY A 145 37.11 -9.76 20.18
N SER A 146 37.47 -11.02 20.44
CA SER A 146 38.58 -11.27 21.36
C SER A 146 39.20 -12.62 21.11
N ASN A 147 40.38 -12.63 20.49
CA ASN A 147 41.52 -13.44 20.91
C ASN A 147 42.71 -13.04 20.04
N THR A 148 43.94 -12.90 20.52
CA THR A 148 44.58 -13.08 21.83
C THR A 148 46.02 -12.65 21.60
N GLY A 149 46.56 -11.70 22.37
CA GLY A 149 48.01 -11.45 22.44
C GLY A 149 48.78 -11.39 21.10
N GLY A 150 48.40 -10.46 20.22
CA GLY A 150 49.11 -10.21 18.95
C GLY A 150 49.35 -8.72 18.72
N SER A 151 50.20 -8.41 17.76
CA SER A 151 50.69 -7.07 17.44
C SER A 151 49.74 -6.25 16.55
N GLU A 152 48.60 -6.83 16.15
CA GLU A 152 47.58 -6.25 15.27
C GLU A 152 46.18 -6.58 15.79
N ARG A 153 45.32 -5.57 16.01
CA ARG A 153 43.94 -5.79 16.49
C ARG A 153 43.02 -4.63 16.14
N ALA A 154 41.76 -4.93 15.81
CA ALA A 154 40.66 -3.97 15.83
C ALA A 154 39.64 -4.35 16.90
N TRP A 155 38.93 -3.37 17.45
CA TRP A 155 37.87 -3.60 18.42
C TRP A 155 36.78 -2.54 18.36
N ILE A 156 35.59 -2.94 18.81
CA ILE A 156 34.40 -2.09 18.88
C ILE A 156 34.12 -1.81 20.36
N THR A 157 34.03 -0.53 20.72
CA THR A 157 33.67 -0.09 22.06
C THR A 157 32.29 0.56 22.01
N ILE A 158 31.35 0.05 22.80
CA ILE A 158 30.04 0.68 22.98
C ILE A 158 30.14 1.72 24.10
N ASN A 159 29.58 2.90 23.88
CA ASN A 159 29.56 3.95 24.91
C ASN A 159 28.85 3.42 26.17
N SER A 160 29.32 3.81 27.35
CA SER A 160 28.74 3.34 28.63
C SER A 160 27.24 3.65 28.76
N ASN A 161 26.80 4.79 28.22
CA ASN A 161 25.40 5.21 28.15
C ASN A 161 24.62 4.61 26.95
N LYS A 162 25.26 3.76 26.15
CA LYS A 162 24.73 3.10 24.95
C LYS A 162 24.24 4.04 23.84
N THR A 163 24.63 5.33 23.85
CA THR A 163 24.21 6.31 22.84
C THR A 163 25.08 6.32 21.59
N GLY A 164 26.03 5.41 21.46
CA GLY A 164 27.01 5.41 20.39
C GLY A 164 28.05 4.31 20.54
N PHE A 165 29.01 4.31 19.63
CA PHE A 165 30.12 3.38 19.62
C PHE A 165 31.37 4.04 19.02
N SER A 166 32.52 3.41 19.25
CA SER A 166 33.77 3.73 18.59
C SER A 166 34.42 2.45 18.07
N VAL A 167 35.14 2.58 16.95
CA VAL A 167 35.95 1.53 16.35
C VAL A 167 37.39 1.98 16.39
N HIS A 168 38.23 1.10 16.88
CA HIS A 168 39.65 1.33 17.03
C HIS A 168 40.43 0.22 16.33
N SER A 169 41.64 0.54 15.92
CA SER A 169 42.65 -0.43 15.51
C SER A 169 43.97 -0.11 16.20
N TYR A 170 44.86 -1.10 16.20
CA TYR A 170 46.23 -0.99 16.65
C TYR A 170 47.10 -1.89 15.78
N ASP A 171 48.22 -1.36 15.29
CA ASP A 171 49.15 -2.08 14.42
C ASP A 171 50.60 -1.66 14.71
N THR A 172 51.44 -2.63 15.12
CA THR A 172 52.87 -2.37 15.39
C THR A 172 53.75 -2.17 14.15
N SER A 173 53.22 -2.38 12.95
CA SER A 173 54.01 -2.31 11.71
C SER A 173 54.41 -0.88 11.30
N TYR A 174 54.04 0.15 12.09
CA TYR A 174 54.28 1.59 11.83
C TYR A 174 53.66 2.11 10.53
N GLU A 175 52.93 1.27 9.78
CA GLU A 175 52.12 1.65 8.62
C GLU A 175 50.67 1.84 9.07
N SER A 176 50.04 2.95 8.64
CA SER A 176 48.62 3.18 8.92
C SER A 176 47.76 2.25 8.07
N TYR A 177 47.28 1.15 8.68
CA TYR A 177 46.31 0.27 8.05
C TYR A 177 44.88 0.75 8.28
N PRO A 178 44.10 1.00 7.21
CA PRO A 178 42.71 1.39 7.37
C PRO A 178 41.84 0.19 7.79
N PHE A 179 40.83 0.48 8.60
CA PHE A 179 39.65 -0.36 8.73
C PHE A 179 38.48 0.32 8.02
N THR A 180 37.62 -0.51 7.45
CA THR A 180 36.38 -0.05 6.80
C THR A 180 35.20 -0.84 7.36
N GLY A 181 34.00 -0.34 7.19
CA GLY A 181 32.83 -1.02 7.73
C GLY A 181 31.55 -0.26 7.53
N TYR A 182 30.54 -0.71 8.26
CA TYR A 182 29.22 -0.12 8.23
C TYR A 182 28.51 -0.32 9.57
N TYR A 183 27.65 0.63 9.92
CA TYR A 183 26.76 0.48 11.07
C TYR A 183 25.30 0.71 10.68
N ILE A 184 24.42 0.06 11.43
CA ILE A 184 22.98 0.30 11.41
C ILE A 184 22.53 0.45 12.86
N ALA A 185 21.92 1.59 13.17
CA ALA A 185 21.36 1.90 14.47
C ALA A 185 19.87 2.21 14.31
N CYS A 186 19.02 1.40 14.93
CA CYS A 186 17.57 1.59 14.96
C CYS A 186 17.15 2.11 16.34
N PHE A 187 16.26 3.10 16.35
CA PHE A 187 15.71 3.70 17.56
C PHE A 187 14.19 3.59 17.51
N ALA A 188 13.60 2.98 18.52
CA ALA A 188 12.17 2.89 18.75
C ALA A 188 11.68 3.89 19.80
#